data_AF-A0A290Q3V2-F1
#
_entry.id   AF-A0A290Q3V2-F1
#
_cell.length_a   1.000
_cell.length_b   1.000
_cell.length_c   1.000
_cell.angle_alpha   90.00
_cell.angle_beta   90.00
_cell.angle_gamma   90.00
#
_symmetry.space_group_name_H-M   'P 1'
#
loop_
_entity.id
_entity.type
_entity.pdbx_description
1 polymer ?
#
loop_
_entity_poly.entity_id
_entity_poly.type
_entity_poly.pdbx_seq_one_letter_code
_entity_poly.pdbx_strand_id
1 'polypeptide(L)'
;MAPPFASPTPASSPSSESPPPGSIAAWRIFLRFIGALLAVVIFTYWAAAGANTGFTKDKIALKKTDEVTGIEFVEYQDHFLPGIEFLAAGTGLGLALIAITFFRKKTKHTS
;
A
#
# COMPACT_ATOMS: atom_id res chain seq x y z
N MET A 1 -65.56 -25.93 -17.84
CA MET A 1 -65.16 -26.43 -16.51
C MET A 1 -63.64 -26.45 -16.47
N ALA A 2 -63.00 -25.49 -15.81
CA ALA A 2 -61.54 -25.32 -15.81
C ALA A 2 -60.87 -26.25 -14.78
N PRO A 3 -59.63 -26.75 -15.00
CA PRO A 3 -58.90 -27.54 -14.01
C PRO A 3 -58.49 -26.70 -12.78
N PRO A 4 -58.42 -27.30 -11.58
CA PRO A 4 -58.09 -26.61 -10.35
C PRO A 4 -56.61 -26.18 -10.31
N PHE A 5 -56.40 -24.95 -9.84
CA PHE A 5 -55.13 -24.24 -9.70
C PHE A 5 -54.00 -25.11 -9.13
N ALA A 6 -52.93 -25.28 -9.91
CA ALA A 6 -51.63 -25.72 -9.41
C ALA A 6 -51.08 -24.63 -8.48
N SER A 7 -50.80 -24.99 -7.22
CA SER A 7 -50.18 -24.09 -6.25
C SER A 7 -48.78 -23.69 -6.73
N PRO A 8 -48.36 -22.42 -6.63
CA PRO A 8 -46.99 -22.04 -6.94
C PRO A 8 -46.07 -22.65 -5.88
N THR A 9 -45.15 -23.51 -6.32
CA THR A 9 -44.03 -24.02 -5.53
C THR A 9 -43.30 -22.84 -4.90
N PRO A 10 -43.07 -22.80 -3.57
CA PRO A 10 -42.25 -21.75 -2.98
C PRO A 10 -40.83 -21.93 -3.53
N ALA A 11 -40.40 -20.99 -4.36
CA ALA A 11 -39.03 -20.93 -4.84
C ALA A 11 -38.11 -20.93 -3.62
N SER A 12 -37.25 -21.94 -3.56
CA SER A 12 -36.18 -22.09 -2.59
C SER A 12 -35.40 -20.79 -2.47
N SER A 13 -35.43 -20.20 -1.28
CA SER A 13 -34.65 -19.02 -0.91
C SER A 13 -33.20 -19.17 -1.39
N PRO A 14 -32.56 -18.13 -1.98
CA PRO A 14 -31.16 -18.19 -2.32
C PRO A 14 -30.40 -18.41 -1.01
N SER A 15 -29.89 -19.62 -0.85
CA SER A 15 -29.10 -20.01 0.30
C SER A 15 -27.93 -19.07 0.35
N SER A 16 -27.82 -18.30 1.43
CA SER A 16 -26.64 -17.52 1.77
C SER A 16 -25.49 -18.51 1.96
N GLU A 17 -24.83 -18.84 0.86
CA GLU A 17 -23.67 -19.73 0.85
C GLU A 17 -22.55 -19.02 1.60
N SER A 18 -22.49 -19.29 2.91
CA SER A 18 -21.38 -18.88 3.74
C SER A 18 -20.11 -19.45 3.14
N PRO A 19 -19.09 -18.62 2.90
CA PRO A 19 -17.88 -19.06 2.23
C PRO A 19 -17.28 -20.28 2.95
N PRO A 20 -16.73 -21.26 2.20
CA PRO A 20 -16.26 -22.52 2.77
C PRO A 20 -15.24 -22.27 3.89
N PRO A 21 -15.28 -23.07 4.98
CA PRO A 21 -14.35 -22.93 6.08
C PRO A 21 -12.92 -23.13 5.55
N GLY A 22 -12.12 -22.07 5.63
CA GLY A 22 -10.76 -22.02 5.07
C GLY A 22 -10.56 -21.01 3.94
N SER A 23 -11.63 -20.41 3.38
CA SER A 23 -11.45 -19.35 2.39
C SER A 23 -10.94 -18.06 3.05
N ILE A 24 -9.74 -17.65 2.68
CA ILE A 24 -9.23 -16.33 3.02
C ILE A 24 -9.99 -15.36 2.12
N ALA A 25 -10.78 -14.45 2.71
CA ALA A 25 -11.53 -13.45 1.95
C ALA A 25 -10.61 -12.79 0.91
N ALA A 26 -10.98 -12.82 -0.38
CA ALA A 26 -10.16 -12.37 -1.51
C ALA A 26 -9.63 -10.94 -1.31
N TRP A 27 -10.44 -10.07 -0.70
CA TRP A 27 -10.07 -8.72 -0.25
C TRP A 27 -8.82 -8.67 0.63
N ARG A 28 -8.64 -9.63 1.55
CA ARG A 28 -7.46 -9.70 2.44
C ARG A 28 -6.20 -10.06 1.67
N ILE A 29 -6.33 -10.95 0.68
CA ILE A 29 -5.22 -11.33 -0.20
C ILE A 29 -4.82 -10.12 -1.06
N PHE A 30 -5.80 -9.44 -1.64
CA PHE A 30 -5.59 -8.24 -2.45
C PHE A 30 -4.87 -7.13 -1.67
N LEU A 31 -5.32 -6.81 -0.45
CA LEU A 31 -4.67 -5.85 0.43
C LEU A 31 -3.21 -6.21 0.73
N ARG A 32 -2.93 -7.49 0.98
CA ARG A 32 -1.56 -7.96 1.27
C ARG A 32 -0.66 -7.83 0.06
N PHE A 33 -1.16 -8.18 -1.13
CA PHE A 33 -0.43 -8.01 -2.38
C PHE A 33 -0.12 -6.54 -2.65
N ILE A 34 -1.11 -5.64 -2.50
CA ILE A 34 -0.90 -4.20 -2.65
C ILE A 34 0.12 -3.69 -1.64
N GLY A 35 -0.02 -4.06 -0.36
CA GLY A 35 0.90 -3.65 0.69
C GLY A 35 2.33 -4.11 0.43
N ALA A 36 2.51 -5.36 0.00
CA ALA A 36 3.82 -5.91 -0.36
C ALA A 36 4.41 -5.23 -1.59
N LEU A 37 3.61 -5.03 -2.64
CA LEU A 37 4.05 -4.34 -3.86
C LEU A 37 4.49 -2.90 -3.56
N LEU A 38 3.70 -2.17 -2.78
CA LEU A 38 3.98 -0.79 -2.41
C LEU A 38 5.29 -0.69 -1.60
N ALA A 39 5.48 -1.60 -0.64
CA ALA A 39 6.73 -1.67 0.14
C ALA A 39 7.94 -1.94 -0.76
N VAL A 40 7.84 -2.88 -1.71
CA VAL A 40 8.92 -3.19 -2.65
C VAL A 40 9.24 -2.01 -3.55
N VAL A 41 8.23 -1.36 -4.14
CA VAL A 41 8.42 -0.22 -5.04
C VAL A 41 9.08 0.96 -4.31
N ILE A 42 8.65 1.24 -3.08
CA ILE A 42 9.23 2.31 -2.28
C ILE A 42 10.68 1.98 -1.89
N PHE A 43 10.94 0.73 -1.51
CA PHE A 43 12.28 0.28 -1.17
C PHE A 43 13.23 0.35 -2.38
N THR A 44 12.81 -0.12 -3.55
CA THR A 44 13.65 -0.08 -4.76
C THR A 44 13.87 1.34 -5.25
N TYR A 45 12.86 2.22 -5.17
CA TYR A 45 13.01 3.63 -5.51
C TYR A 45 14.01 4.33 -4.57
N TRP A 46 13.92 4.11 -3.26
CA TRP A 46 14.87 4.64 -2.29
C TRP A 46 16.30 4.13 -2.52
N ALA A 47 16.44 2.83 -2.81
CA ALA A 47 17.73 2.22 -3.12
C ALA A 47 18.33 2.81 -4.41
N ALA A 48 17.52 2.99 -5.47
CA ALA A 48 17.95 3.58 -6.73
C ALA A 48 18.33 5.07 -6.59
N ALA A 49 17.67 5.80 -5.69
CA ALA A 49 17.97 7.21 -5.41
C ALA A 49 19.21 7.41 -4.50
N GLY A 50 20.01 6.35 -4.30
CA GLY A 50 21.30 6.41 -3.62
C GLY A 50 21.31 5.91 -2.18
N ALA A 51 20.22 5.29 -1.70
CA ALA A 51 20.12 4.76 -0.35
C ALA A 51 20.52 5.80 0.72
N ASN A 52 20.09 7.04 0.52
CA ASN A 52 20.43 8.13 1.42
C ASN A 52 19.86 7.83 2.81
N THR A 53 20.76 7.59 3.77
CA THR A 53 20.42 7.37 5.19
C THR A 53 20.17 8.68 5.94
N GLY A 54 20.40 9.82 5.28
CA GLY A 54 20.09 11.15 5.80
C GLY A 54 18.64 11.56 5.57
N PHE A 55 18.30 12.76 6.03
CA PHE A 55 17.01 13.40 5.75
C PHE A 55 16.83 13.69 4.27
N THR A 56 15.57 13.77 3.85
CA THR A 56 15.20 14.14 2.47
C THR A 56 15.81 15.49 2.09
N LYS A 57 16.48 15.54 0.94
CA LYS A 57 17.09 16.78 0.41
C LYS A 57 16.58 17.02 -1.00
N ASP A 58 16.06 18.23 -1.23
CA ASP A 58 15.54 18.62 -2.55
C ASP A 58 16.57 19.41 -3.38
N LYS A 59 17.66 19.86 -2.75
CA LYS A 59 18.71 20.65 -3.39
C LYS A 59 20.09 20.13 -3.02
N ILE A 60 20.91 19.88 -4.04
CA ILE A 60 22.33 19.54 -3.86
C ILE A 60 23.14 20.79 -4.21
N ALA A 61 23.93 21.26 -3.24
CA ALA A 61 24.92 22.31 -3.44
C ALA A 61 26.11 21.72 -4.19
N LEU A 62 26.13 21.89 -5.52
CA LEU A 62 27.26 21.53 -6.36
C LEU A 62 28.24 22.70 -6.37
N LYS A 63 29.43 22.48 -5.81
CA LYS A 63 30.53 23.42 -5.97
C LYS A 63 31.05 23.30 -7.40
N LYS A 64 30.80 24.31 -8.22
CA LYS A 64 31.44 24.47 -9.53
C LYS A 64 32.49 25.55 -9.46
N THR A 65 33.59 25.33 -10.14
CA THR A 65 34.63 26.34 -10.34
C THR A 65 34.43 26.91 -11.73
N ASP A 66 34.31 28.22 -11.82
CA ASP A 66 34.24 28.91 -13.10
C ASP A 66 35.61 28.80 -13.80
N GLU A 67 35.65 28.23 -15.00
CA GLU A 67 36.90 27.93 -15.72
C GLU A 67 37.63 29.20 -16.19
N VAL A 68 36.94 30.34 -16.26
CA VAL A 68 37.49 31.61 -16.77
C VAL A 68 38.03 32.48 -15.64
N THR A 69 37.35 32.48 -14.49
CA THR A 69 37.68 33.33 -13.35
C THR A 69 38.28 32.58 -12.15
N GLY A 70 38.18 31.26 -12.12
CA GLY A 70 38.69 30.41 -11.04
C GLY A 70 37.93 30.52 -9.72
N ILE A 71 36.78 31.21 -9.71
CA ILE A 71 35.98 31.43 -8.50
C ILE A 71 35.08 30.22 -8.27
N GLU A 72 35.07 29.70 -7.03
CA GLU A 72 34.13 28.66 -6.61
C GLU A 72 32.74 29.28 -6.38
N PHE A 73 31.75 28.82 -7.15
CA PHE A 73 30.34 29.15 -6.93
C PHE A 73 29.55 27.90 -6.53
N VAL A 74 28.56 28.09 -5.66
CA VAL A 74 27.64 27.03 -5.24
C VAL A 74 26.42 27.08 -6.13
N GLU A 75 26.32 26.14 -7.07
CA GLU A 75 25.14 25.96 -7.90
C GLU A 75 24.20 24.97 -7.18
N TYR A 76 22.99 25.43 -6.85
CA TYR A 76 21.97 24.55 -6.30
C TYR A 76 21.24 23.88 -7.46
N GLN A 77 21.46 22.58 -7.65
CA GLN A 77 20.62 21.80 -8.54
C GLN A 77 19.49 21.14 -7.76
N ASP A 78 18.30 21.17 -8.35
CA ASP A 78 17.15 20.47 -7.83
C ASP A 78 17.36 18.97 -8.07
N HIS A 79 17.58 18.24 -6.99
CA HIS A 79 17.75 16.79 -7.03
C HIS A 79 17.05 16.21 -5.82
N PHE A 80 15.95 15.49 -6.06
CA PHE A 80 15.18 14.87 -5.00
C PHE A 80 15.91 13.62 -4.52
N LEU A 81 16.48 13.71 -3.31
CA LEU A 81 17.09 12.59 -2.61
C LEU A 81 16.13 12.15 -1.49
N PRO A 82 15.31 11.10 -1.71
CA PRO A 82 14.43 10.58 -0.69
C PRO A 82 15.25 10.06 0.49
N GLY A 83 14.98 10.60 1.67
CA GLY A 83 15.65 10.22 2.91
C GLY A 83 15.11 8.92 3.51
N ILE A 84 15.67 8.54 4.66
CA ILE A 84 15.24 7.36 5.41
C ILE A 84 13.80 7.50 5.91
N GLU A 85 13.31 8.72 6.13
CA GLU A 85 11.93 9.00 6.53
C GLU A 85 10.94 8.57 5.45
N PHE A 86 11.28 8.75 4.17
CA PHE A 86 10.43 8.35 3.06
C PHE A 86 10.33 6.83 2.98
N LEU A 87 11.47 6.15 3.16
CA LEU A 87 11.51 4.70 3.26
C LEU A 87 10.72 4.18 4.48
N ALA A 88 10.96 4.75 5.65
CA ALA A 88 10.34 4.33 6.90
C ALA A 88 8.83 4.57 6.90
N ALA A 89 8.37 5.73 6.42
CA ALA A 89 6.95 6.04 6.30
C ALA A 89 6.26 5.14 5.27
N GLY A 90 6.86 4.96 4.09
CA GLY A 90 6.28 4.15 3.02
C GLY A 90 6.24 2.66 3.35
N THR A 91 7.35 2.10 3.83
CA THR A 91 7.43 0.70 4.25
C THR A 91 6.59 0.46 5.51
N GLY A 92 6.59 1.40 6.45
CA GLY A 92 5.78 1.36 7.66
C GLY A 92 4.28 1.34 7.34
N LEU A 93 3.81 2.16 6.39
CA LEU A 93 2.42 2.14 5.94
C LEU A 93 2.05 0.82 5.28
N GLY A 94 2.91 0.28 4.41
CA GLY A 94 2.69 -1.03 3.78
C GLY A 94 2.57 -2.16 4.82
N LEU A 95 3.48 -2.18 5.81
CA LEU A 95 3.43 -3.13 6.92
C LEU A 95 2.19 -2.95 7.80
N ALA A 96 1.79 -1.71 8.07
CA ALA A 96 0.59 -1.41 8.84
C ALA A 96 -0.67 -1.94 8.15
N LEU A 97 -0.81 -1.75 6.83
CA LEU A 97 -1.92 -2.30 6.05
C LEU A 97 -1.98 -3.83 6.15
N ILE A 98 -0.84 -4.49 6.05
CA ILE A 98 -0.74 -5.96 6.23
C ILE A 98 -1.14 -6.35 7.65
N ALA A 99 -0.62 -5.66 8.67
CA ALA A 99 -0.89 -5.94 10.08
C ALA A 99 -2.38 -5.81 10.42
N ILE A 100 -3.07 -4.79 9.88
CA ILE A 100 -4.52 -4.60 10.06
C ILE A 100 -5.31 -5.80 9.55
N THR A 101 -4.84 -6.51 8.51
CA THR A 101 -5.51 -7.74 8.02
C THR A 101 -5.50 -8.91 9.01
N PHE A 102 -4.65 -8.86 10.05
CA PHE A 102 -4.55 -9.89 11.08
C PHE A 102 -5.43 -9.61 12.31
N PHE A 103 -5.85 -8.36 12.55
CA PHE A 103 -6.72 -8.02 13.67
C PHE A 103 -8.16 -8.49 13.41
N ARG A 104 -8.51 -9.66 13.96
CA ARG A 104 -9.91 -10.13 14.04
C ARG A 104 -10.66 -9.25 15.04
N LYS A 105 -11.65 -8.48 14.56
CA LYS A 105 -12.62 -7.80 15.43
C LYS A 105 -13.34 -8.86 16.27
N LYS A 106 -13.13 -8.87 17.58
CA LYS A 106 -14.00 -9.62 18.50
C LYS A 106 -15.29 -8.82 18.58
N THR A 107 -16.34 -9.26 17.89
CA THR A 107 -17.68 -8.71 18.09
C THR A 107 -18.08 -9.01 19.54
N LYS A 108 -18.09 -7.99 20.41
CA LYS A 108 -18.76 -8.10 21.70
C LYS A 108 -20.25 -8.20 21.41
N HIS A 109 -20.76 -9.42 21.46
CA HIS A 109 -22.19 -9.66 21.58
C HIS A 109 -22.58 -9.25 22.99
N THR A 110 -23.09 -8.02 23.17
CA THR A 110 -23.70 -7.63 24.44
C THR A 110 -25.09 -8.26 24.45
N SER A 111 -25.35 -9.09 25.46
CA SER A 111 -26.66 -9.67 25.73
C SER A 111 -27.57 -8.68 26.44
#